data_AF-A4I4G2-F1
#
_entry.id   AF-A4I4G2-F1
#
_cell.length_a   1.000
_cell.length_b   1.000
_cell.length_c   1.000
_cell.angle_alpha   90.00
_cell.angle_beta   90.00
_cell.angle_gamma   90.00
#
_symmetry.space_group_name_H-M   'P 1'
#
loop_
_entity.id
_entity.type
_entity.pdbx_description
1 polymer ?
#
loop_
_entity_poly.entity_id
_entity_poly.type
_entity_poly.pdbx_seq_one_letter_code
_entity_poly.pdbx_strand_id
1 'polypeptide(L)'
;MTATEYHKLIAERLLSPEEEENLVQRLYYRQMKLTEQREEERRATLERTRAQMQKHISKDEEGRLVSRMYDQQVARFANSRAERDRKLAEEMHKNDKKMDSSEIDDQVRRIYEEERKRSQARREELYARYMPTAEAKRIGKKELKGCVERLSHVDWEKRDEELFEKYVYPYDPKTTKISRDDEQAMANRLSTTKGAG
;
A
#
# COMPACT_ATOMS: atom_id res chain seq x y z
N MET A 1 34.47 -33.49 -42.03
CA MET A 1 34.45 -32.40 -41.04
C MET A 1 33.29 -32.65 -40.09
N THR A 2 33.56 -33.26 -38.94
CA THR A 2 32.56 -33.59 -37.90
C THR A 2 32.52 -32.49 -36.83
N ALA A 3 31.41 -32.37 -36.09
CA ALA A 3 31.26 -31.35 -35.04
C ALA A 3 32.36 -31.44 -33.94
N THR A 4 32.92 -32.63 -33.72
CA THR A 4 34.03 -32.87 -32.79
C THR A 4 35.36 -32.28 -33.28
N GLU A 5 35.62 -32.28 -34.59
CA GLU A 5 36.79 -31.60 -35.17
C GLU A 5 36.67 -30.07 -35.02
N TYR A 6 35.46 -29.53 -35.16
CA TYR A 6 35.18 -28.11 -34.91
C TYR A 6 35.42 -27.71 -33.44
N HIS A 7 34.96 -28.53 -32.49
CA HIS A 7 35.21 -28.28 -31.07
C HIS A 7 36.69 -28.38 -30.68
N LYS A 8 37.46 -29.28 -31.29
CA LYS A 8 38.92 -29.33 -31.08
C LYS A 8 39.62 -28.09 -31.63
N LEU A 9 39.26 -27.62 -32.83
CA LEU A 9 39.80 -26.38 -33.40
C LEU A 9 39.43 -25.12 -32.57
N ILE A 10 38.23 -25.11 -31.96
CA ILE A 10 37.82 -24.03 -31.05
C ILE A 10 38.60 -24.12 -29.73
N ALA A 11 38.81 -25.33 -29.18
CA ALA A 11 39.57 -25.54 -27.96
C ALA A 11 41.06 -25.19 -28.10
N GLU A 12 41.68 -25.48 -29.26
CA GLU A 12 43.05 -25.06 -29.57
C GLU A 12 43.19 -23.54 -29.80
N ARG A 13 42.08 -22.84 -30.02
CA ARG A 13 42.04 -21.37 -30.16
C ARG A 13 41.70 -20.63 -28.87
N LEU A 14 41.43 -21.33 -27.77
CA LEU A 14 41.26 -20.68 -26.48
C LEU A 14 42.62 -20.10 -26.08
N LEU A 15 42.66 -18.77 -25.92
CA LEU A 15 43.87 -18.07 -25.46
C LEU A 15 44.31 -18.68 -24.13
N SER A 16 45.63 -18.75 -23.92
CA SER A 16 46.14 -19.07 -22.58
C SER A 16 45.59 -18.05 -21.58
N PRO A 17 45.29 -18.41 -20.32
CA PRO A 17 44.86 -17.46 -19.29
C PRO A 17 45.74 -16.21 -19.20
N GLU A 18 47.07 -16.37 -19.39
CA GLU A 18 48.02 -15.25 -19.43
C GLU A 18 47.83 -14.32 -20.64
N GLU A 19 47.45 -14.87 -21.80
CA GLU A 19 47.17 -14.09 -23.01
C GLU A 19 45.82 -13.36 -22.89
N GLU A 20 44.83 -13.99 -22.24
CA GLU A 20 43.55 -13.36 -21.89
C GLU A 20 43.77 -12.17 -20.95
N GLU A 21 44.52 -12.34 -19.86
CA GLU A 21 44.86 -11.26 -18.94
C GLU A 21 45.58 -10.10 -19.64
N ASN A 22 46.58 -10.41 -20.48
CA ASN A 22 47.30 -9.41 -21.27
C ASN A 22 46.40 -8.69 -22.28
N LEU A 23 45.40 -9.37 -22.86
CA LEU A 23 44.40 -8.75 -23.72
C LEU A 23 43.49 -7.82 -22.92
N VAL A 24 42.97 -8.28 -21.77
CA VAL A 24 42.12 -7.49 -20.88
C VAL A 24 42.83 -6.22 -20.41
N GLN A 25 44.09 -6.33 -19.97
CA GLN A 25 44.87 -5.15 -19.56
C GLN A 25 45.05 -4.15 -20.70
N ARG A 26 45.39 -4.61 -21.92
CA ARG A 26 45.52 -3.73 -23.10
C ARG A 26 44.21 -3.04 -23.45
N LEU A 27 43.09 -3.75 -23.38
CA LEU A 27 41.76 -3.19 -23.62
C LEU A 27 41.40 -2.15 -22.55
N TYR A 28 41.70 -2.44 -21.29
CA TYR A 28 41.48 -1.51 -20.18
C TYR A 28 42.25 -0.20 -20.38
N TYR A 29 43.57 -0.26 -20.60
CA TYR A 29 44.38 0.94 -20.82
C TYR A 29 43.98 1.70 -22.10
N ARG A 30 43.58 0.99 -23.15
CA ARG A 30 43.04 1.61 -24.37
C ARG A 30 41.75 2.37 -24.07
N GLN A 31 40.85 1.77 -23.31
CA GLN A 31 39.58 2.41 -22.93
C GLN A 31 39.82 3.64 -22.07
N MET A 32 40.73 3.57 -21.10
CA MET A 32 41.11 4.71 -20.26
C MET A 32 41.65 5.89 -21.08
N LYS A 33 42.56 5.62 -22.04
CA LYS A 33 43.07 6.66 -22.95
C LYS A 33 41.97 7.29 -23.81
N LEU A 34 41.02 6.50 -24.30
CA LEU A 34 39.89 7.02 -25.08
C LEU A 34 38.97 7.90 -24.22
N THR A 35 38.76 7.53 -22.96
CA THR A 35 37.97 8.36 -22.03
C THR A 35 38.68 9.65 -21.66
N GLU A 36 39.99 9.62 -21.46
CA GLU A 36 40.82 10.81 -21.21
C GLU A 36 40.77 11.77 -22.40
N GLN A 37 40.97 11.28 -23.62
CA GLN A 37 40.89 12.09 -24.83
C GLN A 37 39.51 12.75 -25.00
N ARG A 38 38.42 12.00 -24.76
CA ARG A 38 37.06 12.55 -24.80
C ARG A 38 36.84 13.61 -23.74
N GLU A 39 37.38 13.43 -22.53
CA GLU A 39 37.31 14.44 -21.49
C GLU A 39 38.10 15.70 -21.83
N GLU A 40 39.30 15.56 -22.40
CA GLU A 40 40.12 16.68 -22.86
C GLU A 40 39.43 17.46 -23.99
N GLU A 41 38.85 16.77 -24.97
CA GLU A 41 38.06 17.40 -26.03
C GLU A 41 36.83 18.14 -25.48
N ARG A 42 36.13 17.54 -24.50
CA ARG A 42 35.02 18.18 -23.81
C ARG A 42 35.45 19.43 -23.03
N ARG A 43 36.60 19.38 -22.35
CA ARG A 43 37.15 20.55 -21.64
C ARG A 43 37.56 21.65 -22.62
N ALA A 44 38.25 21.32 -23.70
CA ALA A 44 38.67 22.27 -24.72
C ALA A 44 37.47 22.95 -25.42
N THR A 45 36.40 22.20 -25.71
CA THR A 45 35.16 22.77 -26.27
C THR A 45 34.44 23.69 -25.27
N LEU A 46 34.41 23.33 -23.99
CA LEU A 46 33.87 24.18 -22.93
C LEU A 46 34.68 25.47 -22.72
N GLU A 47 36.00 25.41 -22.82
CA GLU A 47 36.86 26.59 -22.74
C GLU A 47 36.64 27.53 -23.92
N ARG A 48 36.54 26.99 -25.15
CA ARG A 48 36.21 27.78 -26.35
C ARG A 48 34.86 28.46 -26.24
N THR A 49 33.84 27.74 -25.76
CA THR A 49 32.50 28.31 -25.59
C THR A 49 32.46 29.37 -24.49
N ARG A 50 33.16 29.16 -23.37
CA ARG A 50 33.32 30.19 -22.32
C ARG A 50 34.01 31.45 -22.86
N ALA A 51 35.08 31.30 -23.63
CA ALA A 51 35.78 32.42 -24.24
C ALA A 51 34.88 33.17 -25.25
N GLN A 52 33.99 32.47 -25.96
CA GLN A 52 32.99 33.09 -26.83
C GLN A 52 31.91 33.84 -26.04
N MET A 53 31.45 33.29 -24.91
CA MET A 53 30.43 33.92 -24.06
C MET A 53 30.95 35.11 -23.24
N GLN A 54 32.26 35.19 -22.98
CA GLN A 54 32.88 36.36 -22.32
C GLN A 54 32.97 37.60 -23.22
N LYS A 55 32.71 37.47 -24.52
CA LYS A 55 32.59 38.64 -25.39
C LYS A 55 31.44 39.50 -24.88
N HIS A 56 31.74 40.76 -24.56
CA HIS A 56 30.73 41.73 -24.14
C HIS A 56 29.60 41.77 -25.17
N ILE A 57 28.41 41.33 -24.75
CA ILE A 57 27.20 41.42 -25.55
C ILE A 57 26.86 42.91 -25.64
N SER A 58 26.55 43.39 -26.83
CA SER A 58 26.09 44.78 -26.98
C SER A 58 24.71 44.95 -26.34
N LYS A 59 24.39 46.14 -25.81
CA LYS A 59 23.08 46.41 -25.17
C LYS A 59 21.89 46.07 -26.08
N ASP A 60 22.05 46.24 -27.40
CA ASP A 60 21.02 45.90 -28.39
C ASP A 60 20.81 44.38 -28.50
N GLU A 61 21.88 43.60 -28.48
CA GLU A 61 21.82 42.14 -28.47
C GLU A 61 21.24 41.61 -27.14
N GLU A 62 21.58 42.25 -26.01
CA GLU A 62 20.96 41.96 -24.71
C GLU A 62 19.44 42.20 -24.77
N GLY A 63 18.99 43.33 -25.32
CA GLY A 63 17.56 43.63 -25.48
C GLY A 63 16.84 42.60 -26.36
N ARG A 64 17.46 42.16 -27.46
CA ARG A 64 16.94 41.09 -28.33
C ARG A 64 16.91 39.74 -27.63
N LEU A 65 17.92 39.42 -26.82
CA LEU A 65 17.97 38.19 -26.04
C LEU A 65 16.87 38.16 -24.99
N VAL A 66 16.68 39.26 -24.25
CA VAL A 66 15.62 39.40 -23.24
C VAL A 66 14.24 39.25 -23.88
N SER A 67 14.00 39.92 -25.01
CA SER A 67 12.73 39.81 -25.75
C SER A 67 12.46 38.36 -26.17
N ARG A 68 13.47 37.69 -26.75
CA ARG A 68 13.36 36.27 -27.13
C ARG A 68 13.11 35.36 -25.93
N MET A 69 13.78 35.60 -24.81
CA MET A 69 13.59 34.82 -23.59
C MET A 69 12.17 35.01 -23.03
N TYR A 70 11.66 36.24 -23.07
CA TYR A 70 10.30 36.55 -22.66
C TYR A 70 9.28 35.83 -23.55
N ASP A 71 9.40 35.95 -24.87
CA ASP A 71 8.53 35.26 -25.83
C ASP A 71 8.56 33.74 -25.64
N GLN A 72 9.75 33.19 -25.40
CA GLN A 72 9.91 31.77 -25.11
C GLN A 72 9.23 31.36 -23.80
N GLN A 73 9.30 32.19 -22.74
CA GLN A 73 8.60 31.94 -21.48
C GLN A 73 7.08 32.00 -21.63
N VAL A 74 6.57 32.99 -22.37
CA VAL A 74 5.14 33.11 -22.68
C VAL A 74 4.66 31.89 -23.47
N ALA A 75 5.39 31.47 -24.50
CA ALA A 75 5.07 30.29 -25.28
C ALA A 75 5.09 29.01 -24.44
N ARG A 76 6.09 28.84 -23.55
CA ARG A 76 6.14 27.71 -22.61
C ARG A 76 4.93 27.70 -21.67
N PHE A 77 4.55 28.85 -21.15
CA PHE A 77 3.39 28.95 -20.26
C PHE A 77 2.08 28.64 -20.99
N ALA A 78 1.91 29.15 -22.21
CA ALA A 78 0.76 28.86 -23.06
C ALA A 78 0.66 27.35 -23.38
N ASN A 79 1.77 26.72 -23.77
CA ASN A 79 1.82 25.28 -24.03
C ASN A 79 1.52 24.46 -22.77
N SER A 80 2.12 24.81 -21.63
CA SER A 80 1.86 24.14 -20.35
C SER A 80 0.40 24.25 -19.91
N ARG A 81 -0.24 25.40 -20.15
CA ARG A 81 -1.67 25.58 -19.89
C ARG A 81 -2.51 24.71 -20.82
N ALA A 82 -2.24 24.72 -22.11
CA ALA A 82 -2.95 23.90 -23.10
C ALA A 82 -2.82 22.40 -22.82
N GLU A 83 -1.64 21.93 -22.41
CA GLU A 83 -1.44 20.53 -21.99
C GLU A 83 -2.24 20.16 -20.74
N ARG A 84 -2.31 21.07 -19.74
CA ARG A 84 -3.12 20.82 -18.53
C ARG A 84 -4.61 20.76 -18.86
N ASP A 85 -5.10 21.71 -19.66
CA ASP A 85 -6.51 21.76 -20.06
C ASP A 85 -6.87 20.51 -20.89
N ARG A 86 -5.97 20.06 -21.77
CA ARG A 86 -6.13 18.81 -22.52
C ARG A 86 -6.17 17.58 -21.61
N LYS A 87 -5.23 17.46 -20.66
CA LYS A 87 -5.19 16.34 -19.70
C LYS A 87 -6.46 16.31 -18.85
N LEU A 88 -6.94 17.46 -18.41
CA LEU A 88 -8.19 17.55 -17.65
C LEU A 88 -9.39 17.09 -18.48
N ALA A 89 -9.51 17.53 -19.74
CA ALA A 89 -10.57 17.08 -20.63
C ALA A 89 -10.50 15.57 -20.89
N GLU A 90 -9.29 15.02 -21.11
CA GLU A 90 -9.09 13.58 -21.26
C GLU A 90 -9.47 12.80 -19.99
N GLU A 91 -9.18 13.31 -18.79
CA GLU A 91 -9.58 12.65 -17.53
C GLU A 91 -11.08 12.72 -17.27
N MET A 92 -11.73 13.86 -17.55
CA MET A 92 -13.17 13.99 -17.45
C MET A 92 -13.87 12.98 -18.38
N HIS A 93 -13.41 12.88 -19.62
CA HIS A 93 -14.04 12.02 -20.63
C HIS A 93 -13.63 10.55 -20.56
N LYS A 94 -12.60 10.17 -19.78
CA LYS A 94 -12.25 8.74 -19.57
C LYS A 94 -13.41 7.96 -18.95
N ASN A 95 -14.17 8.60 -18.06
CA ASN A 95 -15.27 7.98 -17.35
C ASN A 95 -16.63 8.23 -18.02
N ASP A 96 -16.70 9.17 -18.98
CA ASP A 96 -17.91 9.47 -19.76
C ASP A 96 -18.25 8.40 -20.81
N LYS A 97 -17.65 7.21 -20.74
CA LYS A 97 -18.17 6.07 -21.50
C LYS A 97 -19.60 5.87 -21.03
N LYS A 98 -20.55 6.27 -21.89
CA LYS A 98 -21.96 5.93 -21.77
C LYS A 98 -22.04 4.42 -21.89
N MET A 99 -21.90 3.73 -20.76
CA MET A 99 -22.19 2.32 -20.67
C MET A 99 -23.67 2.14 -20.97
N ASP A 100 -23.99 1.08 -21.68
CA ASP A 100 -25.39 0.73 -21.89
C ASP A 100 -26.01 0.32 -20.55
N SER A 101 -27.30 0.61 -20.37
CA SER A 101 -28.01 0.30 -19.12
C SER A 101 -27.90 -1.18 -18.72
N SER A 102 -27.88 -2.09 -19.71
CA SER A 102 -27.71 -3.53 -19.48
C SER A 102 -26.34 -3.90 -18.90
N GLU A 103 -25.27 -3.25 -19.33
CA GLU A 103 -23.92 -3.50 -18.82
C GLU A 103 -23.78 -3.04 -17.36
N ILE A 104 -24.47 -1.94 -17.00
CA ILE A 104 -24.53 -1.44 -15.63
C ILE A 104 -25.24 -2.46 -14.73
N ASP A 105 -26.39 -2.97 -15.16
CA ASP A 105 -27.15 -3.98 -14.41
C ASP A 105 -26.33 -5.26 -14.20
N ASP A 106 -25.59 -5.70 -15.22
CA ASP A 106 -24.69 -6.85 -15.13
C ASP A 106 -23.51 -6.60 -14.17
N GLN A 107 -22.97 -5.38 -14.11
CA GLN A 107 -21.93 -5.03 -13.14
C GLN A 107 -22.50 -5.00 -11.72
N VAL A 108 -23.65 -4.37 -11.52
CA VAL A 108 -24.32 -4.30 -10.21
C VAL A 108 -24.65 -5.70 -9.71
N ARG A 109 -25.17 -6.57 -10.59
CA ARG A 109 -25.46 -7.97 -10.27
C ARG A 109 -24.19 -8.72 -9.87
N ARG A 110 -23.08 -8.57 -10.60
CA ARG A 110 -21.79 -9.18 -10.25
C ARG A 110 -21.30 -8.74 -8.88
N ILE A 111 -21.31 -7.43 -8.61
CA ILE A 111 -20.92 -6.87 -7.30
C ILE A 111 -21.82 -7.42 -6.19
N TYR A 112 -23.13 -7.49 -6.43
CA TYR A 112 -24.07 -8.02 -5.46
C TYR A 112 -23.83 -9.51 -5.16
N GLU A 113 -23.61 -10.33 -6.18
CA GLU A 113 -23.30 -11.75 -6.02
C GLU A 113 -21.97 -11.97 -5.29
N GLU A 114 -20.95 -11.16 -5.58
CA GLU A 114 -19.65 -11.19 -4.88
C GLU A 114 -19.79 -10.82 -3.39
N GLU A 115 -20.49 -9.73 -3.08
CA GLU A 115 -20.73 -9.31 -1.69
C GLU A 115 -21.58 -10.32 -0.93
N ARG A 116 -22.58 -10.95 -1.58
CA ARG A 116 -23.37 -12.02 -0.98
C ARG A 116 -22.50 -13.23 -0.64
N LYS A 117 -21.61 -13.66 -1.55
CA LYS A 117 -20.66 -14.76 -1.31
C LYS A 117 -19.70 -14.43 -0.16
N ARG A 118 -19.15 -13.21 -0.14
CA ARG A 118 -18.29 -12.73 0.96
C ARG A 118 -19.02 -12.71 2.30
N SER A 119 -20.28 -12.29 2.31
CA SER A 119 -21.12 -12.32 3.51
C SER A 119 -21.38 -13.75 4.01
N GLN A 120 -21.72 -14.67 3.10
CA GLN A 120 -21.91 -16.08 3.42
C GLN A 120 -20.64 -16.72 3.98
N ALA A 121 -19.50 -16.53 3.32
CA ALA A 121 -18.21 -17.04 3.78
C ALA A 121 -17.86 -16.54 5.18
N ARG A 122 -18.03 -15.24 5.46
CA ARG A 122 -17.83 -14.68 6.80
C ARG A 122 -18.77 -15.31 7.83
N ARG A 123 -20.03 -15.57 7.48
CA ARG A 123 -20.99 -16.19 8.39
C ARG A 123 -20.64 -17.65 8.66
N GLU A 124 -20.21 -18.40 7.66
CA GLU A 124 -19.75 -19.79 7.79
C GLU A 124 -18.47 -19.88 8.61
N GLU A 125 -17.53 -18.96 8.42
CA GLU A 125 -16.31 -18.85 9.23
C GLU A 125 -16.63 -18.59 10.71
N LEU A 126 -17.52 -17.62 10.98
CA LEU A 126 -18.00 -17.35 12.35
C LEU A 126 -18.72 -18.57 12.93
N TYR A 127 -19.56 -19.25 12.15
CA TYR A 127 -20.27 -20.44 12.59
C TYR A 127 -19.30 -21.56 12.95
N ALA A 128 -18.31 -21.84 12.11
CA ALA A 128 -17.28 -22.85 12.40
C ALA A 128 -16.45 -22.51 13.65
N ARG A 129 -16.18 -21.21 13.89
CA ARG A 129 -15.38 -20.75 15.03
C ARG A 129 -16.14 -20.83 16.37
N TYR A 130 -17.41 -20.44 16.39
CA TYR A 130 -18.19 -20.32 17.64
C TYR A 130 -19.15 -21.49 17.89
N MET A 131 -19.50 -22.23 16.83
CA MET A 131 -20.33 -23.43 16.90
C MET A 131 -19.58 -24.60 16.28
N PRO A 132 -18.50 -25.09 16.93
CA PRO A 132 -17.90 -26.35 16.50
C PRO A 132 -18.96 -27.44 16.66
N THR A 133 -19.51 -27.90 15.54
CA THR A 133 -20.30 -29.13 15.48
C THR A 133 -19.35 -30.30 15.71
N ALA A 134 -18.88 -30.45 16.95
CA ALA A 134 -18.21 -31.67 17.38
C ALA A 134 -19.19 -32.82 17.12
N GLU A 135 -18.75 -33.84 16.41
CA GLU A 135 -19.54 -35.05 16.21
C GLU A 135 -20.05 -35.51 17.58
N ALA A 136 -21.36 -35.74 17.68
CA ALA A 136 -21.98 -36.15 18.94
C ALA A 136 -21.25 -37.41 19.44
N LYS A 137 -20.47 -37.26 20.53
CA LYS A 137 -19.81 -38.40 21.18
C LYS A 137 -20.89 -39.41 21.51
N ARG A 138 -20.87 -40.58 20.86
CA ARG A 138 -21.78 -41.68 21.18
C ARG A 138 -21.36 -42.27 22.52
N ILE A 139 -21.97 -41.76 23.59
CA ILE A 139 -21.74 -42.22 24.96
C ILE A 139 -22.24 -43.67 25.06
N GLY A 140 -21.37 -44.59 25.51
CA GLY A 140 -21.75 -45.98 25.74
C GLY A 140 -22.68 -46.11 26.96
N LYS A 141 -23.51 -47.17 27.04
CA LYS A 141 -24.46 -47.37 28.16
C LYS A 141 -23.84 -47.25 29.56
N LYS A 142 -22.58 -47.68 29.72
CA LYS A 142 -21.83 -47.59 30.99
C LYS A 142 -21.49 -46.15 31.39
N GLU A 143 -21.04 -45.34 30.42
CA GLU A 143 -20.73 -43.93 30.65
C GLU A 143 -21.99 -43.11 30.91
N LEU A 144 -23.09 -43.44 30.23
CA LEU A 144 -24.39 -42.83 30.47
C LEU A 144 -24.85 -43.06 31.91
N LYS A 145 -24.73 -44.30 32.41
CA LYS A 145 -25.07 -44.61 33.81
C LYS A 145 -24.21 -43.82 34.79
N GLY A 146 -22.90 -43.74 34.56
CA GLY A 146 -22.00 -42.94 35.39
C GLY A 146 -22.29 -41.43 35.32
N CYS A 147 -22.72 -40.91 34.17
CA CYS A 147 -23.17 -39.53 34.05
C CYS A 147 -24.45 -39.29 34.85
N VAL A 148 -25.44 -40.19 34.75
CA VAL A 148 -26.71 -40.09 35.49
C VAL A 148 -26.47 -40.10 37.00
N GLU A 149 -25.65 -41.03 37.51
CA GLU A 149 -25.31 -41.09 38.94
C GLU A 149 -24.58 -39.83 39.42
N ARG A 150 -23.65 -39.28 38.63
CA ARG A 150 -23.01 -38.00 38.96
C ARG A 150 -24.01 -36.85 38.99
N LEU A 151 -24.94 -36.82 38.04
CA LEU A 151 -25.92 -35.74 37.90
C LEU A 151 -27.01 -35.78 38.97
N SER A 152 -27.39 -36.97 39.44
CA SER A 152 -28.39 -37.14 40.49
C SER A 152 -27.93 -36.66 41.87
N HIS A 153 -26.63 -36.49 42.07
CA HIS A 153 -26.05 -36.02 43.34
C HIS A 153 -25.63 -34.53 43.30
N VAL A 154 -25.86 -33.81 42.19
CA VAL A 154 -25.58 -32.38 42.13
C VAL A 154 -26.79 -31.62 42.65
N ASP A 155 -26.62 -30.90 43.76
CA ASP A 155 -27.54 -29.84 44.18
C ASP A 155 -27.40 -28.66 43.20
N TRP A 156 -28.28 -28.61 42.20
CA TRP A 156 -28.24 -27.58 41.16
C TRP A 156 -28.44 -26.17 41.71
N GLU A 157 -29.23 -26.01 42.76
CA GLU A 157 -29.49 -24.72 43.40
C GLU A 157 -28.20 -24.10 43.95
N LYS A 158 -27.41 -24.85 44.72
CA LYS A 158 -26.12 -24.37 45.25
C LYS A 158 -25.13 -24.05 44.14
N ARG A 159 -25.09 -24.89 43.10
CA ARG A 159 -24.19 -24.67 41.96
C ARG A 159 -24.57 -23.42 41.16
N ASP A 160 -25.86 -23.14 41.03
CA ASP A 160 -26.36 -21.95 40.35
C ASP A 160 -26.07 -20.69 41.18
N GLU A 161 -26.24 -20.74 42.50
CA GLU A 161 -25.84 -19.67 43.42
C GLU A 161 -24.33 -19.37 43.32
N GLU A 162 -23.47 -20.40 43.35
CA GLU A 162 -22.01 -20.23 43.18
C GLU A 162 -21.65 -19.63 41.82
N LEU A 163 -22.34 -20.04 40.75
CA LEU A 163 -22.14 -19.48 39.41
C LEU A 163 -22.61 -18.02 39.35
N PHE A 164 -23.74 -17.70 39.98
CA PHE A 164 -24.29 -16.36 40.05
C PHE A 164 -23.36 -15.42 40.83
N GLU A 165 -22.87 -15.82 42.01
CA GLU A 165 -21.90 -15.06 42.78
C GLU A 165 -20.58 -14.83 42.04
N LYS A 166 -20.13 -15.80 41.25
CA LYS A 166 -18.86 -15.69 40.52
C LYS A 166 -18.97 -14.83 39.26
N TYR A 167 -20.05 -14.94 38.51
CA TYR A 167 -20.17 -14.36 37.17
C TYR A 167 -21.13 -13.18 37.07
N VAL A 168 -22.05 -13.00 38.00
CA VAL A 168 -23.04 -11.91 37.98
C VAL A 168 -22.71 -10.87 39.05
N TYR A 169 -22.53 -11.29 40.30
CA TYR A 169 -22.31 -10.37 41.43
C TYR A 169 -21.15 -9.36 41.27
N PRO A 170 -19.99 -9.70 40.67
CA PRO A 170 -18.91 -8.73 40.47
C PRO A 170 -19.25 -7.61 39.48
N TYR A 171 -20.24 -7.85 38.62
CA TYR A 171 -20.67 -6.89 37.60
C TYR A 171 -21.97 -6.18 37.97
N ASP A 172 -22.65 -6.60 39.05
CA ASP A 172 -23.81 -5.88 39.54
C ASP A 172 -23.40 -4.51 40.08
N PRO A 173 -24.07 -3.42 39.65
CA PRO A 173 -23.76 -2.09 40.12
C PRO A 173 -24.05 -2.02 41.62
N LYS A 174 -23.03 -1.67 42.42
CA LYS A 174 -23.20 -1.45 43.86
C LYS A 174 -24.32 -0.43 44.08
N THR A 175 -25.38 -0.82 44.77
CA THR A 175 -26.46 0.08 45.16
C THR A 175 -25.94 1.05 46.21
N THR A 176 -25.42 2.20 45.78
CA THR A 176 -25.10 3.29 46.70
C THR A 176 -26.38 4.05 47.01
N LYS A 177 -26.74 4.14 48.30
CA LYS A 177 -27.79 5.06 48.75
C LYS A 177 -27.17 6.46 48.74
N ILE A 178 -27.53 7.27 47.74
CA ILE A 178 -27.15 8.68 47.70
C ILE A 178 -27.98 9.40 48.77
N SER A 179 -27.32 10.16 49.66
CA SER A 179 -28.03 11.01 50.62
C SER A 179 -28.76 12.13 49.88
N ARG A 180 -29.91 12.57 50.40
CA ARG A 180 -30.68 13.69 49.81
C ARG A 180 -29.84 14.95 49.61
N ASP A 181 -28.89 15.20 50.51
CA ASP A 181 -27.96 16.33 50.44
C ASP A 181 -26.97 16.18 49.26
N ASP A 182 -26.51 14.96 48.99
CA ASP A 182 -25.63 14.66 47.85
C ASP A 182 -26.38 14.78 46.52
N GLU A 183 -27.65 14.35 46.47
CA GLU A 183 -28.51 14.55 45.30
C GLU A 183 -28.68 16.04 44.98
N GLN A 184 -28.93 16.87 46.00
CA GLN A 184 -29.07 18.33 45.83
C GLN A 184 -27.75 18.96 45.35
N ALA A 185 -26.61 18.52 45.88
CA ALA A 185 -25.29 18.98 45.45
C ALA A 185 -24.98 18.59 43.99
N MET A 186 -25.35 17.38 43.56
CA MET A 186 -25.23 16.94 42.17
C MET A 186 -26.15 17.73 41.23
N ALA A 187 -27.41 17.95 41.63
CA ALA A 187 -28.36 18.76 40.87
C ALA A 187 -27.86 20.20 40.69
N ASN A 188 -27.30 20.81 41.75
CA ASN A 188 -26.73 22.14 41.69
C ASN A 188 -25.54 22.22 40.71
N ARG A 189 -24.65 21.21 40.69
CA ARG A 189 -23.54 21.12 39.73
C ARG A 189 -24.00 21.00 38.27
N LEU A 190 -25.10 20.28 38.02
CA LEU A 190 -25.67 20.12 36.68
C LEU A 190 -26.50 21.34 36.24
N SER A 191 -27.00 22.15 37.19
CA SER A 191 -27.86 23.30 36.91
C SER A 191 -27.12 24.62 36.60
N THR A 192 -25.80 24.59 36.36
CA THR A 192 -25.05 25.79 35.93
C THR A 192 -25.24 26.10 34.43
N THR A 193 -26.49 26.37 34.05
CA THR A 193 -26.82 27.33 32.99
C THR A 193 -26.81 28.78 33.48
N LYS A 194 -26.43 29.04 34.74
CA LYS A 194 -25.98 30.36 35.20
C LYS A 194 -24.46 30.45 35.16
N GLY A 195 -23.96 30.93 34.03
CA GLY A 195 -22.54 31.17 33.76
C GLY A 195 -22.23 31.47 32.29
N ALA A 196 -23.23 31.40 31.40
CA ALA A 196 -23.17 32.03 30.09
C ALA A 196 -23.59 33.50 30.22
N GLY A 197 -22.65 34.35 30.64
CA GLY A 197 -22.75 35.80 30.76
C GLY A 197 -21.54 36.33 31.54
#